data_AF-A0A943XHI7-F1
#
_entry.id   AF-A0A943XHI7-F1
#
_cell.length_a   1.000
_cell.length_b   1.000
_cell.length_c   1.000
_cell.angle_alpha   90.00
_cell.angle_beta   90.00
_cell.angle_gamma   90.00
#
_symmetry.space_group_name_H-M   'P 1'
#
loop_
_entity.id
_entity.type
_entity.pdbx_description
1 polymer ?
#
loop_
_entity_poly.entity_id
_entity_poly.type
_entity_poly.pdbx_seq_one_letter_code
_entity_poly.pdbx_strand_id
1 'polypeptide(L)'
;MKQICNLMQSWSMDDQGLHSMNEILDWVEERNRTVQVRIDKTILEPDGFWYYSEETGKIQNRNQSFFSISGFQEMAEEKICLQQPIILQNEIGYLGILCKQIHGVLHLLMQAKIEPGNINKIQISPTIQATKSNFTQKHGGNKPPYLDYFIHAEKYRIIYDQIQSEQSSRFYKKRNRNIMIEVGPDTEIEVLPSHKWMTLGQIKALMNIENLVNMDTRTVLSGIPFTTGDFNEQEKKAIRSCFRDLALYESMYGVRQENQLPKIYRYMNDYKMFDERERTLIPLKALQDWDFTEEEIVCRYPYDFKVVFCDIEMEGREVKQWTQPLFEATGIAMFGLFMSRGERREFLVHAKPEVGCFDLIELGPTVQAEPTRIDQMGNDVERIFRQKLEQKQGILKDVLLSEEGGRFYHEQNRNVIIEIDRDELDDLPPGYFWVDFYTLNQLIQINNCLNIQLRNLLSLLDR
;
A
#
# COMPACT_ATOMS: atom_id res chain seq x y z
N MET A 1 -20.53 -13.21 7.41
CA MET A 1 -20.43 -14.68 7.30
C MET A 1 -20.63 -15.14 5.86
N LYS A 2 -21.84 -15.09 5.27
CA LYS A 2 -22.06 -15.40 3.83
C LYS A 2 -21.15 -14.59 2.87
N GLN A 3 -20.76 -13.38 3.27
CA GLN A 3 -19.91 -12.48 2.49
C GLN A 3 -18.49 -13.01 2.31
N ILE A 4 -17.89 -13.55 3.37
CA ILE A 4 -16.54 -14.11 3.28
C ILE A 4 -16.55 -15.37 2.42
N CYS A 5 -17.60 -16.21 2.54
CA CYS A 5 -17.79 -17.33 1.62
C CYS A 5 -17.89 -16.85 0.16
N ASN A 6 -18.65 -15.79 -0.12
CA ASN A 6 -18.76 -15.22 -1.47
C ASN A 6 -17.44 -14.62 -1.96
N LEU A 7 -16.65 -13.99 -1.09
CA LEU A 7 -15.31 -13.48 -1.40
C LEU A 7 -14.33 -14.63 -1.69
N MET A 8 -14.36 -15.71 -0.91
CA MET A 8 -13.56 -16.91 -1.15
C MET A 8 -13.95 -17.60 -2.47
N GLN A 9 -15.25 -17.65 -2.78
CA GLN A 9 -15.72 -18.11 -4.08
C GLN A 9 -15.28 -17.19 -5.22
N SER A 10 -15.34 -15.87 -5.04
CA SER A 10 -14.84 -14.90 -6.03
C SER A 10 -13.33 -15.00 -6.25
N TRP A 11 -12.57 -15.19 -5.16
CA TRP A 11 -11.15 -15.50 -5.23
C TRP A 11 -10.93 -16.83 -5.95
N SER A 12 -11.92 -17.73 -5.90
CA SER A 12 -11.84 -19.02 -6.57
C SER A 12 -11.93 -19.01 -8.09
N MET A 13 -12.33 -17.88 -8.66
CA MET A 13 -12.63 -17.72 -10.09
C MET A 13 -11.54 -16.89 -10.78
N ASP A 14 -10.59 -17.56 -11.42
CA ASP A 14 -9.43 -16.91 -12.04
C ASP A 14 -9.77 -16.34 -13.45
N ASP A 15 -10.73 -16.93 -14.16
CA ASP A 15 -11.14 -16.52 -15.53
C ASP A 15 -12.68 -16.55 -15.76
N GLN A 16 -13.46 -16.96 -14.76
CA GLN A 16 -14.93 -17.11 -14.87
C GLN A 16 -15.68 -15.87 -14.34
N GLY A 17 -15.24 -14.68 -14.76
CA GLY A 17 -15.87 -13.40 -14.41
C GLY A 17 -16.89 -12.92 -15.46
N LEU A 18 -17.48 -11.74 -15.21
CA LEU A 18 -18.31 -11.03 -16.20
C LEU A 18 -17.55 -10.74 -17.50
N HIS A 19 -16.24 -10.49 -17.37
CA HIS A 19 -15.29 -10.37 -18.46
C HIS A 19 -14.23 -11.45 -18.29
N SER A 20 -13.72 -12.01 -19.38
CA SER A 20 -12.55 -12.89 -19.38
C SER A 20 -11.28 -12.12 -19.01
N MET A 21 -10.24 -12.85 -18.62
CA MET A 21 -8.92 -12.26 -18.33
C MET A 21 -8.36 -11.52 -19.56
N ASN A 22 -8.48 -12.10 -20.75
CA ASN A 22 -8.00 -11.48 -21.99
C ASN A 22 -8.73 -10.16 -22.29
N GLU A 23 -10.06 -10.10 -22.12
CA GLU A 23 -10.81 -8.85 -22.30
C GLU A 23 -10.38 -7.75 -21.31
N ILE A 24 -9.94 -8.13 -20.11
CA ILE A 24 -9.41 -7.17 -19.12
C ILE A 24 -8.04 -6.67 -19.56
N LEU A 25 -7.14 -7.57 -19.99
CA LEU A 25 -5.81 -7.21 -20.46
C LEU A 25 -5.85 -6.34 -21.72
N ASP A 26 -6.64 -6.74 -22.73
CA ASP A 26 -6.84 -5.98 -23.96
C ASP A 26 -7.39 -4.57 -23.67
N TRP A 27 -8.30 -4.46 -22.69
CA TRP A 27 -8.85 -3.18 -22.25
C TRP A 27 -7.78 -2.28 -21.62
N VAL A 28 -6.88 -2.83 -20.81
CA VAL A 28 -5.76 -2.07 -20.24
C VAL A 28 -4.76 -1.67 -21.32
N GLU A 29 -4.41 -2.59 -22.22
CA GLU A 29 -3.46 -2.34 -23.31
C GLU A 29 -3.95 -1.25 -24.24
N GLU A 30 -5.21 -1.31 -24.68
CA GLU A 30 -5.81 -0.30 -25.55
C GLU A 30 -5.79 1.09 -24.89
N ARG A 31 -6.05 1.15 -23.59
CA ARG A 31 -5.98 2.39 -22.81
C ARG A 31 -4.55 2.91 -22.69
N ASN A 32 -3.57 2.05 -22.43
CA ASN A 32 -2.16 2.44 -22.40
C ASN A 32 -1.68 3.00 -23.75
N ARG A 33 -2.18 2.43 -24.86
CA ARG A 33 -1.86 2.86 -26.22
C ARG A 33 -2.48 4.22 -26.57
N THR A 34 -3.72 4.46 -26.16
CA THR A 34 -4.49 5.64 -26.59
C THR A 34 -4.30 6.86 -25.69
N VAL A 35 -4.10 6.66 -24.39
CA VAL A 35 -3.95 7.76 -23.43
C VAL A 35 -2.64 8.51 -23.66
N GLN A 36 -2.74 9.84 -23.80
CA GLN A 36 -1.60 10.74 -23.87
C GLN A 36 -1.18 11.22 -22.48
N VAL A 37 0.10 11.02 -22.16
CA VAL A 37 0.75 11.48 -20.93
C VAL A 37 2.12 12.04 -21.31
N ARG A 38 2.41 13.28 -20.90
CA ARG A 38 3.73 13.90 -20.97
C ARG A 38 4.13 14.35 -19.57
N ILE A 39 5.33 14.01 -19.15
CA ILE A 39 5.86 14.36 -17.83
C ILE A 39 7.31 14.75 -18.02
N ASP A 40 7.57 16.04 -17.86
CA ASP A 40 8.89 16.61 -18.05
C ASP A 40 9.38 17.17 -16.71
N LYS A 41 10.62 16.86 -16.32
CA LYS A 41 11.24 17.52 -15.17
C LYS A 41 11.38 19.01 -15.47
N THR A 42 11.09 19.83 -14.48
CA THR A 42 11.08 21.30 -14.58
C THR A 42 11.71 21.91 -13.32
N ILE A 43 11.69 23.24 -13.24
CA ILE A 43 12.17 23.99 -12.09
C ILE A 43 11.02 24.43 -11.17
N LEU A 44 11.33 24.61 -9.89
CA LEU A 44 10.48 25.27 -8.91
C LEU A 44 10.62 26.78 -9.06
N GLU A 45 9.74 27.36 -9.88
CA GLU A 45 9.66 28.81 -10.03
C GLU A 45 9.27 29.50 -8.70
N PRO A 46 9.96 30.57 -8.27
CA PRO A 46 9.63 31.29 -7.04
C PRO A 46 8.18 31.79 -6.99
N ASP A 47 7.66 32.21 -8.15
CA ASP A 47 6.28 32.68 -8.34
C ASP A 47 5.36 31.63 -8.99
N GLY A 48 5.77 30.36 -9.00
CA GLY A 48 4.99 29.25 -9.54
C GLY A 48 3.69 28.99 -8.77
N PHE A 49 2.91 28.02 -9.27
CA PHE A 49 1.75 27.52 -8.51
C PHE A 49 2.19 26.81 -7.22
N TRP A 50 3.27 26.03 -7.32
CA TRP A 50 4.04 25.52 -6.19
C TRP A 50 5.24 26.42 -5.94
N TYR A 51 5.51 26.73 -4.69
CA TYR A 51 6.61 27.62 -4.29
C TYR A 51 7.14 27.25 -2.90
N TYR A 52 8.36 27.69 -2.60
CA TYR A 52 8.91 27.63 -1.25
C TYR A 52 8.48 28.87 -0.45
N SER A 53 7.82 28.66 0.69
CA SER A 53 7.42 29.74 1.59
C SER A 53 8.49 29.94 2.67
N GLU A 54 9.13 31.12 2.68
CA GLU A 54 10.07 31.51 3.74
C GLU A 54 9.40 31.63 5.11
N GLU A 55 8.09 31.95 5.16
CA GLU A 55 7.33 32.05 6.40
C GLU A 55 7.11 30.68 7.06
N THR A 56 6.72 29.67 6.26
CA THR A 56 6.38 28.34 6.79
C THR A 56 7.54 27.35 6.73
N GLY A 57 8.59 27.67 5.96
CA GLY A 57 9.73 26.79 5.71
C GLY A 57 9.42 25.58 4.82
N LYS A 58 8.36 25.63 4.02
CA LYS A 58 7.81 24.48 3.27
C LYS A 58 7.67 24.77 1.78
N ILE A 59 7.67 23.70 0.98
CA ILE A 59 7.09 23.76 -0.36
C ILE A 59 5.58 23.54 -0.25
N GLN A 60 4.80 24.46 -0.79
CA GLN A 60 3.35 24.44 -0.76
C GLN A 60 2.79 25.07 -2.04
N ASN A 61 1.50 24.85 -2.33
CA ASN A 61 0.83 25.55 -3.44
C ASN A 61 0.07 26.79 -2.97
N ARG A 62 -0.25 27.67 -3.92
CA ARG A 62 -0.99 28.92 -3.70
C ARG A 62 -2.35 28.74 -3.01
N ASN A 63 -2.99 27.58 -3.18
CA ASN A 63 -4.29 27.28 -2.58
C ASN A 63 -4.18 26.62 -1.19
N GLN A 64 -2.95 26.36 -0.71
CA GLN A 64 -2.66 25.65 0.54
C GLN A 64 -3.41 24.30 0.64
N SER A 65 -3.47 23.58 -0.48
CA SER A 65 -4.20 22.32 -0.60
C SER A 65 -3.34 21.15 -1.03
N PHE A 66 -3.92 20.00 -1.36
CA PHE A 66 -3.21 18.77 -1.75
C PHE A 66 -2.25 18.28 -0.65
N PHE A 67 -0.99 18.71 -0.69
CA PHE A 67 0.05 18.37 0.26
C PHE A 67 1.08 19.51 0.33
N SER A 68 1.98 19.42 1.30
CA SER A 68 3.17 20.26 1.39
C SER A 68 4.39 19.39 1.69
N ILE A 69 5.59 19.93 1.49
CA ILE A 69 6.84 19.25 1.81
C ILE A 69 7.57 20.08 2.86
N SER A 70 8.01 19.43 3.94
CA SER A 70 8.76 20.03 5.05
C SER A 70 10.05 19.25 5.27
N GLY A 71 11.00 19.83 6.00
CA GLY A 71 12.06 19.05 6.61
C GLY A 71 11.54 18.29 7.84
N PHE A 72 12.07 17.10 8.06
CA PHE A 72 11.88 16.30 9.27
C PHE A 72 13.23 16.07 9.92
N GLN A 73 13.27 16.17 11.26
CA GLN A 73 14.46 15.92 12.06
C GLN A 73 14.11 14.99 13.23
N GLU A 74 14.91 13.95 13.40
CA GLU A 74 14.92 13.08 14.58
C GLU A 74 16.22 13.31 15.37
N MET A 75 16.10 13.55 16.68
CA MET A 75 17.22 13.71 17.60
C MET A 75 17.16 12.69 18.73
N ALA A 76 18.33 12.16 19.12
CA ALA A 76 18.53 11.39 20.33
C ALA A 76 19.67 12.02 21.13
N GLU A 77 19.49 12.25 22.43
CA GLU A 77 20.54 12.82 23.30
C GLU A 77 21.20 14.08 22.70
N GLU A 78 20.37 15.01 22.21
CA GLU A 78 20.79 16.28 21.56
C GLU A 78 21.59 16.12 20.24
N LYS A 79 21.72 14.89 19.72
CA LYS A 79 22.38 14.62 18.43
C LYS A 79 21.35 14.34 17.35
N ILE A 80 21.57 14.90 16.17
CA ILE A 80 20.77 14.61 14.99
C ILE A 80 21.03 13.16 14.57
N CYS A 81 19.99 12.34 14.60
CA CYS A 81 20.03 10.95 14.14
C CYS A 81 19.64 10.84 12.67
N LEU A 82 18.70 11.68 12.24
CA LEU A 82 18.17 11.67 10.89
C LEU A 82 17.61 13.04 10.50
N GLN A 83 17.83 13.41 9.25
CA GLN A 83 17.17 14.51 8.59
C GLN A 83 16.76 14.13 7.16
N GLN A 84 15.51 14.42 6.77
CA GLN A 84 15.04 14.23 5.40
C GLN A 84 13.84 15.13 5.06
N PRO A 85 13.58 15.40 3.77
CA PRO A 85 12.28 15.86 3.31
C PRO A 85 11.18 14.86 3.68
N ILE A 86 10.00 15.39 3.99
CA ILE A 86 8.82 14.59 4.32
C ILE A 86 7.55 15.23 3.75
N ILE A 87 6.63 14.41 3.28
CA ILE A 87 5.33 14.82 2.74
C ILE A 87 4.34 15.03 3.89
N LEU A 88 3.72 16.20 3.94
CA LEU A 88 2.65 16.55 4.86
C LEU A 88 1.31 16.59 4.13
N GLN A 89 0.42 15.66 4.45
CA GLN A 89 -0.95 15.65 3.94
C GLN A 89 -1.89 15.14 5.03
N ASN A 90 -2.40 16.07 5.84
CA ASN A 90 -3.22 15.76 7.03
C ASN A 90 -4.65 15.31 6.70
N GLU A 91 -4.97 15.12 5.42
CA GLU A 91 -6.27 14.67 4.97
C GLU A 91 -6.36 13.14 4.90
N ILE A 92 -7.45 12.58 5.42
CA ILE A 92 -7.83 11.18 5.24
C ILE A 92 -8.69 11.10 3.98
N GLY A 93 -8.15 10.52 2.91
CA GLY A 93 -8.87 10.23 1.68
C GLY A 93 -9.58 8.88 1.72
N TYR A 94 -10.43 8.63 0.73
CA TYR A 94 -11.04 7.32 0.49
C TYR A 94 -10.20 6.50 -0.48
N LEU A 95 -9.93 5.25 -0.11
CA LEU A 95 -9.55 4.16 -0.98
C LEU A 95 -10.67 3.12 -0.92
N GLY A 96 -11.58 3.17 -1.90
CA GLY A 96 -12.87 2.49 -1.82
C GLY A 96 -13.08 1.48 -2.94
N ILE A 97 -13.52 0.27 -2.60
CA ILE A 97 -13.99 -0.73 -3.58
C ILE A 97 -15.48 -1.00 -3.41
N LEU A 98 -16.23 -0.88 -4.52
CA LEU A 98 -17.60 -1.36 -4.64
C LEU A 98 -17.61 -2.83 -5.04
N CYS A 99 -18.44 -3.60 -4.38
CA CYS A 99 -18.70 -5.00 -4.69
C CYS A 99 -20.16 -5.20 -5.10
N LYS A 100 -20.39 -6.12 -6.05
CA LYS A 100 -21.73 -6.55 -6.44
C LYS A 100 -21.73 -8.02 -6.83
N GLN A 101 -22.77 -8.76 -6.46
CA GLN A 101 -22.98 -10.11 -6.99
C GLN A 101 -23.55 -10.03 -8.39
N ILE A 102 -22.87 -10.67 -9.34
CA ILE A 102 -23.24 -10.75 -10.76
C ILE A 102 -23.21 -12.22 -11.14
N HIS A 103 -24.35 -12.75 -11.61
CA HIS A 103 -24.53 -14.18 -11.92
C HIS A 103 -24.10 -15.13 -10.77
N GLY A 104 -24.34 -14.73 -9.52
CA GLY A 104 -24.03 -15.52 -8.32
C GLY A 104 -22.59 -15.41 -7.81
N VAL A 105 -21.71 -14.68 -8.50
CA VAL A 105 -20.31 -14.46 -8.09
C VAL A 105 -20.09 -13.01 -7.70
N LEU A 106 -19.40 -12.76 -6.58
CA LEU A 106 -19.06 -11.41 -6.16
C LEU A 106 -17.98 -10.82 -7.09
N HIS A 107 -18.24 -9.63 -7.62
CA HIS A 107 -17.30 -8.85 -8.42
C HIS A 107 -16.95 -7.56 -7.70
N LEU A 108 -15.77 -7.03 -7.99
CA LEU A 108 -15.21 -5.79 -7.48
C LEU A 108 -15.09 -4.81 -8.65
N LEU A 109 -15.58 -3.58 -8.49
CA LEU A 109 -15.55 -2.57 -9.55
C LEU A 109 -14.20 -1.88 -9.53
N MET A 110 -13.32 -2.23 -10.46
CA MET A 110 -11.96 -1.69 -10.49
C MET A 110 -11.85 -0.56 -11.50
N GLN A 111 -10.95 0.38 -11.24
CA GLN A 111 -10.71 1.54 -12.10
C GLN A 111 -9.37 1.38 -12.84
N ALA A 112 -9.36 1.62 -14.15
CA ALA A 112 -8.12 1.90 -14.88
C ALA A 112 -7.75 3.36 -14.65
N LYS A 113 -6.73 3.59 -13.80
CA LYS A 113 -6.32 4.92 -13.36
C LYS A 113 -4.93 5.27 -13.88
N ILE A 114 -4.78 6.52 -14.29
CA ILE A 114 -3.51 7.10 -14.73
C ILE A 114 -3.05 8.07 -13.67
N GLU A 115 -1.81 7.96 -13.21
CA GLU A 115 -1.17 8.91 -12.30
C GLU A 115 0.21 9.29 -12.86
N PRO A 116 0.70 10.51 -12.58
CA PRO A 116 1.91 11.00 -13.22
C PRO A 116 3.14 10.14 -12.88
N GLY A 117 3.24 9.68 -11.65
CA GLY A 117 4.37 8.88 -11.21
C GLY A 117 4.28 7.38 -11.54
N ASN A 118 3.25 6.90 -12.23
CA ASN A 118 3.15 5.48 -12.53
C ASN A 118 4.26 5.04 -13.51
N ILE A 119 4.86 3.87 -13.27
CA ILE A 119 5.81 3.24 -14.21
C ILE A 119 5.15 2.97 -15.57
N ASN A 120 3.94 2.41 -15.51
CA ASN A 120 3.08 2.15 -16.66
C ASN A 120 1.93 3.17 -16.62
N LYS A 121 1.53 3.76 -17.75
CA LYS A 121 0.50 4.82 -17.75
C LYS A 121 -0.75 4.44 -16.94
N ILE A 122 -1.37 3.30 -17.27
CA ILE A 122 -2.57 2.78 -16.60
C ILE A 122 -2.21 1.72 -15.59
N GLN A 123 -2.81 1.84 -14.40
CA GLN A 123 -2.84 0.80 -13.37
C GLN A 123 -4.26 0.54 -12.90
N ILE A 124 -4.50 -0.65 -12.37
CA ILE A 124 -5.77 -1.03 -11.75
C ILE A 124 -5.82 -0.50 -10.32
N SER A 125 -6.70 0.46 -10.09
CA SER A 125 -6.94 1.10 -8.79
C SER A 125 -8.29 0.69 -8.19
N PRO A 126 -8.55 1.01 -6.91
CA PRO A 126 -9.87 0.89 -6.31
C PRO A 126 -10.93 1.65 -7.13
N THR A 127 -12.21 1.37 -6.90
CA THR A 127 -13.33 2.07 -7.54
C THR A 127 -13.21 3.59 -7.39
N ILE A 128 -12.79 4.04 -6.21
CA ILE A 128 -12.48 5.43 -5.91
C ILE A 128 -11.15 5.54 -5.16
N GLN A 129 -10.36 6.53 -5.56
CA GLN A 129 -9.19 7.01 -4.83
C GLN A 129 -9.30 8.54 -4.84
N ALA A 130 -9.74 9.11 -3.71
CA ALA A 130 -10.08 10.53 -3.61
C ALA A 130 -9.64 11.14 -2.27
N THR A 131 -8.94 12.26 -2.32
CA THR A 131 -8.60 13.06 -1.13
C THR A 131 -9.82 13.83 -0.62
N LYS A 132 -9.76 14.26 0.65
CA LYS A 132 -10.83 15.05 1.28
C LYS A 132 -11.08 16.37 0.57
N SER A 133 -10.02 17.03 0.14
CA SER A 133 -10.07 18.26 -0.64
C SER A 133 -10.88 18.10 -1.94
N ASN A 134 -10.73 16.96 -2.62
CA ASN A 134 -11.39 16.71 -3.90
C ASN A 134 -12.89 16.47 -3.72
N PHE A 135 -13.29 15.64 -2.76
CA PHE A 135 -14.72 15.35 -2.56
C PHE A 135 -15.49 16.46 -1.83
N THR A 136 -14.80 17.36 -1.11
CA THR A 136 -15.41 18.60 -0.60
C THR A 136 -15.47 19.71 -1.65
N GLN A 137 -14.99 19.43 -2.88
CA GLN A 137 -14.96 20.37 -4.01
C GLN A 137 -14.30 21.71 -3.68
N LYS A 138 -13.35 21.73 -2.73
CA LYS A 138 -12.62 22.94 -2.33
C LYS A 138 -11.85 23.60 -3.48
N HIS A 139 -11.62 22.88 -4.56
CA HIS A 139 -10.89 23.34 -5.75
C HIS A 139 -11.79 23.59 -6.96
N GLY A 140 -13.13 23.57 -6.77
CA GLY A 140 -14.08 23.75 -7.88
C GLY A 140 -14.14 22.59 -8.87
N GLY A 141 -13.46 21.48 -8.57
CA GLY A 141 -13.44 20.27 -9.38
C GLY A 141 -14.75 19.49 -9.33
N ASN A 142 -14.88 18.53 -10.25
CA ASN A 142 -16.06 17.67 -10.27
C ASN A 142 -16.05 16.73 -9.07
N LYS A 143 -17.26 16.33 -8.67
CA LYS A 143 -17.41 15.30 -7.65
C LYS A 143 -16.82 13.98 -8.18
N PRO A 144 -15.90 13.32 -7.45
CA PRO A 144 -15.37 12.04 -7.87
C PRO A 144 -16.48 11.02 -8.16
N PRO A 145 -16.41 10.27 -9.27
CA PRO A 145 -17.36 9.19 -9.55
C PRO A 145 -17.48 8.22 -8.38
N TYR A 146 -18.70 7.70 -8.18
CA TYR A 146 -19.02 6.71 -7.13
C TYR A 146 -18.86 7.17 -5.68
N LEU A 147 -18.43 8.41 -5.42
CA LEU A 147 -18.22 8.94 -4.07
C LEU A 147 -19.46 8.79 -3.16
N ASP A 148 -20.66 8.99 -3.70
CA ASP A 148 -21.91 8.91 -2.93
C ASP A 148 -22.11 7.57 -2.24
N TYR A 149 -21.64 6.48 -2.85
CA TYR A 149 -21.73 5.16 -2.25
C TYR A 149 -20.91 5.06 -0.95
N PHE A 150 -19.77 5.76 -0.88
CA PHE A 150 -18.85 5.72 0.26
C PHE A 150 -19.14 6.79 1.32
N ILE A 151 -19.73 7.92 0.92
CA ILE A 151 -20.27 8.91 1.86
C ILE A 151 -21.49 8.32 2.58
N HIS A 152 -22.34 7.60 1.85
CA HIS A 152 -23.54 6.95 2.36
C HIS A 152 -23.38 5.45 2.55
N ALA A 153 -22.18 5.02 2.98
CA ALA A 153 -21.82 3.61 3.13
C ALA A 153 -22.78 2.86 4.08
N GLU A 154 -23.40 3.56 5.03
CA GLU A 154 -24.39 3.01 5.97
C GLU A 154 -25.65 2.45 5.29
N LYS A 155 -25.93 2.84 4.04
CA LYS A 155 -27.05 2.32 3.24
C LYS A 155 -26.74 0.97 2.61
N TYR A 156 -25.48 0.58 2.59
CA TYR A 156 -24.99 -0.62 1.93
C TYR A 156 -24.38 -1.58 2.95
N ARG A 157 -24.01 -2.78 2.48
CA ARG A 157 -23.32 -3.73 3.33
C ARG A 157 -21.84 -3.38 3.36
N ILE A 158 -21.36 -2.87 4.49
CA ILE A 158 -19.92 -2.65 4.71
C ILE A 158 -19.24 -4.00 4.95
N ILE A 159 -18.29 -4.37 4.09
CA ILE A 159 -17.47 -5.58 4.25
C ILE A 159 -16.38 -5.30 5.29
N TYR A 160 -15.66 -4.18 5.13
CA TYR A 160 -14.78 -3.62 6.15
C TYR A 160 -14.56 -2.13 5.88
N ASP A 161 -14.14 -1.40 6.91
CA ASP A 161 -13.88 0.04 6.87
C ASP A 161 -12.84 0.40 7.92
N GLN A 162 -11.62 0.73 7.49
CA GLN A 162 -10.47 0.97 8.36
C GLN A 162 -9.65 2.17 7.91
N ILE A 163 -9.06 2.88 8.87
CA ILE A 163 -8.06 3.91 8.59
C ILE A 163 -6.67 3.27 8.68
N GLN A 164 -5.91 3.26 7.59
CA GLN A 164 -4.60 2.62 7.51
C GLN A 164 -3.49 3.62 7.19
N SER A 165 -2.27 3.35 7.69
CA SER A 165 -1.04 4.10 7.44
C SER A 165 -0.58 4.02 5.98
N GLU A 166 0.06 5.06 5.46
CA GLU A 166 0.73 5.04 4.14
C GLU A 166 2.25 4.82 4.30
N GLN A 167 3.05 5.09 3.25
CA GLN A 167 4.52 4.95 3.25
C GLN A 167 5.17 5.90 4.27
N SER A 168 5.31 5.43 5.50
CA SER A 168 5.80 6.22 6.64
C SER A 168 7.27 6.61 6.51
N SER A 169 8.01 6.03 5.57
CA SER A 169 9.36 6.46 5.17
C SER A 169 9.38 7.81 4.43
N ARG A 170 8.28 8.24 3.79
CA ARG A 170 8.20 9.52 3.04
C ARG A 170 7.05 10.42 3.50
N PHE A 171 5.98 9.85 4.04
CA PHE A 171 4.84 10.60 4.55
C PHE A 171 4.88 10.78 6.06
N TYR A 172 4.59 12.00 6.53
CA TYR A 172 4.39 12.26 7.94
C TYR A 172 2.95 11.94 8.36
N LYS A 173 2.78 10.87 9.13
CA LYS A 173 1.54 10.51 9.83
C LYS A 173 0.32 10.36 8.90
N LYS A 174 0.57 10.11 7.61
CA LYS A 174 -0.46 9.98 6.59
C LYS A 174 -1.22 8.68 6.76
N ARG A 175 -2.54 8.80 6.62
CA ARG A 175 -3.46 7.66 6.61
C ARG A 175 -4.55 7.85 5.58
N ASN A 176 -5.08 6.78 5.01
CA ASN A 176 -6.31 6.79 4.20
C ASN A 176 -7.35 5.81 4.76
N ARG A 177 -8.62 6.09 4.46
CA ARG A 177 -9.75 5.23 4.80
C ARG A 177 -9.90 4.18 3.70
N ASN A 178 -9.49 2.96 4.02
CA ASN A 178 -9.63 1.76 3.20
C ASN A 178 -11.02 1.17 3.47
N ILE A 179 -11.89 1.14 2.46
CA ILE A 179 -13.28 0.72 2.63
C ILE A 179 -13.72 -0.18 1.49
N MET A 180 -14.46 -1.24 1.83
CA MET A 180 -15.08 -2.12 0.85
C MET A 180 -16.55 -2.29 1.20
N ILE A 181 -17.44 -1.99 0.25
CA ILE A 181 -18.87 -2.09 0.44
C ILE A 181 -19.51 -2.93 -0.66
N GLU A 182 -20.52 -3.70 -0.31
CA GLU A 182 -21.32 -4.48 -1.24
C GLU A 182 -22.71 -3.87 -1.40
N VAL A 183 -23.07 -3.59 -2.64
CA VAL A 183 -24.40 -3.10 -3.00
C VAL A 183 -25.38 -4.26 -3.16
N GLY A 184 -26.68 -3.97 -3.00
CA GLY A 184 -27.73 -4.95 -3.18
C GLY A 184 -27.84 -5.44 -4.63
N PRO A 185 -28.44 -6.63 -4.86
CA PRO A 185 -28.64 -7.17 -6.21
C PRO A 185 -29.45 -6.21 -7.09
N ASP A 186 -30.45 -5.55 -6.51
CA ASP A 186 -31.35 -4.61 -7.19
C ASP A 186 -30.76 -3.20 -7.40
N THR A 187 -29.57 -2.92 -6.87
CA THR A 187 -28.92 -1.61 -7.04
C THR A 187 -28.28 -1.52 -8.41
N GLU A 188 -28.88 -0.77 -9.34
CA GLU A 188 -28.25 -0.48 -10.63
C GLU A 188 -27.06 0.48 -10.45
N ILE A 189 -25.92 0.10 -11.04
CA ILE A 189 -24.70 0.91 -11.03
C ILE A 189 -24.34 1.20 -12.48
N GLU A 190 -24.30 2.47 -12.84
CA GLU A 190 -23.71 2.92 -14.10
C GLU A 190 -22.21 2.62 -14.07
N VAL A 191 -21.72 1.80 -15.00
CA VAL A 191 -20.30 1.47 -15.12
C VAL A 191 -19.66 2.44 -16.11
N LEU A 192 -18.82 3.34 -15.60
CA LEU A 192 -18.11 4.31 -16.43
C LEU A 192 -17.09 3.60 -17.33
N PRO A 193 -16.71 4.19 -18.47
CA PRO A 193 -15.71 3.59 -19.36
C PRO A 193 -14.38 3.31 -18.67
N SER A 194 -14.01 4.11 -17.65
CA SER A 194 -12.82 3.97 -16.81
C SER A 194 -12.84 2.76 -15.86
N HIS A 195 -14.00 2.11 -15.70
CA HIS A 195 -14.22 1.07 -14.71
C HIS A 195 -14.61 -0.27 -15.35
N LYS A 196 -14.28 -1.36 -14.65
CA LYS A 196 -14.63 -2.72 -15.09
C LYS A 196 -14.82 -3.62 -13.87
N TRP A 197 -15.83 -4.48 -13.93
CA TRP A 197 -16.06 -5.51 -12.91
C TRP A 197 -15.07 -6.65 -13.06
N MET A 198 -14.44 -7.06 -11.97
CA MET A 198 -13.48 -8.18 -11.92
C MET A 198 -13.79 -9.07 -10.72
N THR A 199 -13.54 -10.38 -10.83
CA THR A 199 -13.54 -11.25 -9.65
C THR A 199 -12.28 -10.99 -8.82
N LEU A 200 -12.28 -11.39 -7.54
CA LEU A 200 -11.08 -11.32 -6.72
C LEU A 200 -9.97 -12.22 -7.28
N GLY A 201 -10.31 -13.39 -7.85
CA GLY A 201 -9.35 -14.29 -8.49
C GLY A 201 -8.65 -13.63 -9.68
N GLN A 202 -9.38 -12.89 -10.51
CA GLN A 202 -8.82 -12.11 -11.60
C GLN A 202 -7.84 -11.04 -11.09
N ILE A 203 -8.25 -10.23 -10.10
CA ILE A 203 -7.36 -9.19 -9.56
C ILE A 203 -6.09 -9.79 -8.97
N LYS A 204 -6.21 -10.93 -8.25
CA LYS A 204 -5.08 -11.67 -7.68
C LYS A 204 -4.15 -12.22 -8.76
N ALA A 205 -4.69 -12.71 -9.88
CA ALA A 205 -3.89 -13.13 -11.02
C ALA A 205 -3.13 -11.95 -11.66
N LEU A 206 -3.80 -10.79 -11.82
CA LEU A 206 -3.18 -9.56 -12.35
C LEU A 206 -2.06 -9.01 -11.47
N MET A 207 -2.02 -9.31 -10.17
CA MET A 207 -0.91 -8.94 -9.30
C MET A 207 0.42 -9.65 -9.62
N ASN A 208 0.40 -10.67 -10.48
CA ASN A 208 1.61 -11.31 -11.01
C ASN A 208 2.20 -10.56 -12.21
N ILE A 209 1.51 -9.55 -12.72
CA ILE A 209 1.98 -8.70 -13.80
C ILE A 209 2.58 -7.45 -13.17
N GLU A 210 3.84 -7.20 -13.49
CA GLU A 210 4.59 -6.09 -12.92
C GLU A 210 3.86 -4.75 -13.12
N ASN A 211 3.81 -3.96 -12.05
CA ASN A 211 3.28 -2.59 -12.07
C ASN A 211 1.86 -2.45 -12.65
N LEU A 212 1.02 -3.50 -12.61
CA LEU A 212 -0.34 -3.46 -13.15
C LEU A 212 -1.40 -3.14 -12.08
N VAL A 213 -1.40 -3.87 -10.96
CA VAL A 213 -2.32 -3.60 -9.85
C VAL A 213 -1.67 -2.58 -8.92
N ASN A 214 -2.28 -1.41 -8.78
CA ASN A 214 -1.67 -0.30 -8.05
C ASN A 214 -1.60 -0.57 -6.54
N MET A 215 -0.82 0.26 -5.85
CA MET A 215 -0.61 0.17 -4.40
C MET A 215 -1.92 0.26 -3.62
N ASP A 216 -2.79 1.21 -3.95
CA ASP A 216 -4.06 1.42 -3.22
C ASP A 216 -4.98 0.20 -3.28
N THR A 217 -5.03 -0.50 -4.41
CA THR A 217 -5.79 -1.74 -4.55
C THR A 217 -5.26 -2.82 -3.62
N ARG A 218 -3.93 -2.98 -3.57
CA ARG A 218 -3.27 -4.00 -2.74
C ARG A 218 -3.55 -3.77 -1.26
N THR A 219 -3.43 -2.53 -0.77
CA THR A 219 -3.74 -2.22 0.63
C THR A 219 -5.22 -2.44 0.95
N VAL A 220 -6.16 -2.07 0.07
CA VAL A 220 -7.59 -2.31 0.28
C VAL A 220 -7.87 -3.82 0.31
N LEU A 221 -7.33 -4.60 -0.63
CA LEU A 221 -7.54 -6.05 -0.65
C LEU A 221 -6.92 -6.78 0.55
N SER A 222 -5.80 -6.29 1.10
CA SER A 222 -5.23 -6.81 2.35
C SER A 222 -6.18 -6.67 3.54
N GLY A 223 -7.08 -5.68 3.48
CA GLY A 223 -8.08 -5.36 4.50
C GLY A 223 -9.22 -6.37 4.64
N ILE A 224 -9.38 -7.28 3.67
CA ILE A 224 -10.52 -8.22 3.66
C ILE A 224 -10.52 -9.06 4.95
N PRO A 225 -11.62 -9.07 5.73
CA PRO A 225 -11.69 -9.75 7.02
C PRO A 225 -11.95 -11.26 6.86
N PHE A 226 -11.07 -11.96 6.16
CA PHE A 226 -11.19 -13.39 5.84
C PHE A 226 -11.44 -14.25 7.08
N THR A 227 -10.86 -13.88 8.22
CA THR A 227 -10.95 -14.69 9.44
C THR A 227 -11.91 -14.13 10.49
N THR A 228 -12.57 -13.02 10.20
CA THR A 228 -13.49 -12.37 11.15
C THR A 228 -14.89 -12.96 10.97
N GLY A 229 -15.23 -13.94 11.81
CA GLY A 229 -16.57 -14.53 11.85
C GLY A 229 -16.59 -15.95 12.40
N ASP A 230 -17.74 -16.34 12.95
CA ASP A 230 -17.97 -17.70 13.44
C ASP A 230 -18.51 -18.58 12.31
N PHE A 231 -17.62 -19.28 11.61
CA PHE A 231 -18.01 -20.15 10.50
C PHE A 231 -18.49 -21.51 11.01
N ASN A 232 -19.65 -21.97 10.51
CA ASN A 232 -20.09 -23.33 10.77
C ASN A 232 -19.30 -24.35 9.93
N GLU A 233 -19.44 -25.64 10.25
CA GLU A 233 -18.68 -26.70 9.59
C GLU A 233 -18.96 -26.84 8.09
N GLN A 234 -20.16 -26.49 7.62
CA GLN A 234 -20.48 -26.51 6.20
C GLN A 234 -19.80 -25.35 5.46
N GLU A 235 -19.81 -24.15 6.05
CA GLU A 235 -19.11 -22.97 5.52
C GLU A 235 -17.60 -23.20 5.48
N LYS A 236 -17.02 -23.75 6.56
CA LYS A 236 -15.60 -24.10 6.60
C LYS A 236 -15.20 -25.08 5.50
N LYS A 237 -16.04 -26.10 5.22
CA LYS A 237 -15.81 -27.04 4.12
C LYS A 237 -15.86 -26.35 2.74
N ALA A 238 -16.82 -25.46 2.52
CA ALA A 238 -16.94 -24.70 1.28
C ALA A 238 -15.77 -23.72 1.09
N ILE A 239 -15.32 -23.07 2.17
CA ILE A 239 -14.13 -22.23 2.15
C ILE A 239 -12.90 -23.10 1.84
N ARG A 240 -12.74 -24.24 2.54
CA ARG A 240 -11.60 -25.15 2.31
C ARG A 240 -11.46 -25.59 0.86
N SER A 241 -12.57 -25.87 0.17
CA SER A 241 -12.54 -26.25 -1.25
C SER A 241 -12.07 -25.13 -2.19
N CYS A 242 -11.98 -23.88 -1.71
CA CYS A 242 -11.45 -22.76 -2.48
C CYS A 242 -9.92 -22.66 -2.41
N PHE A 243 -9.25 -23.36 -1.48
CA PHE A 243 -7.81 -23.27 -1.26
C PHE A 243 -7.03 -24.31 -2.07
N ARG A 244 -5.89 -23.91 -2.63
CA ARG A 244 -4.87 -24.82 -3.17
C ARG A 244 -3.78 -25.04 -2.12
N ASP A 245 -3.46 -24.04 -1.31
CA ASP A 245 -2.59 -24.15 -0.13
C ASP A 245 -3.41 -24.46 1.13
N LEU A 246 -3.51 -25.74 1.46
CA LEU A 246 -4.22 -26.17 2.67
C LEU A 246 -3.55 -25.72 3.97
N ALA A 247 -2.23 -25.49 3.98
CA ALA A 247 -1.54 -24.98 5.15
C ALA A 247 -1.92 -23.50 5.41
N LEU A 248 -2.20 -22.74 4.36
CA LEU A 248 -2.73 -21.38 4.49
C LEU A 248 -4.16 -21.42 5.02
N TYR A 249 -4.99 -22.34 4.53
CA TYR A 249 -6.31 -22.58 5.11
C TYR A 249 -6.23 -22.86 6.62
N GLU A 250 -5.33 -23.75 7.05
CA GLU A 250 -5.13 -24.04 8.48
C GLU A 250 -4.64 -22.80 9.25
N SER A 251 -3.80 -21.96 8.65
CA SER A 251 -3.40 -20.66 9.22
C SER A 251 -4.60 -19.75 9.49
N MET A 252 -5.53 -19.69 8.54
CA MET A 252 -6.71 -18.85 8.60
C MET A 252 -7.82 -19.40 9.50
N TYR A 253 -8.13 -20.70 9.44
CA TYR A 253 -9.34 -21.30 10.00
C TYR A 253 -9.11 -22.49 10.94
N GLY A 254 -7.88 -23.01 11.03
CA GLY A 254 -7.52 -24.14 11.89
C GLY A 254 -7.59 -23.81 13.38
N VAL A 255 -7.43 -24.84 14.21
CA VAL A 255 -7.46 -24.72 15.68
C VAL A 255 -6.34 -23.81 16.16
N ARG A 256 -6.65 -22.85 17.05
CA ARG A 256 -5.65 -21.91 17.61
C ARG A 256 -4.75 -22.63 18.59
N GLN A 257 -3.44 -22.45 18.45
CA GLN A 257 -2.46 -23.03 19.36
C GLN A 257 -2.12 -22.07 20.51
N GLU A 258 -1.87 -20.79 20.20
CA GLU A 258 -1.50 -19.77 21.18
C GLU A 258 -2.02 -18.38 20.73
N ASN A 259 -2.34 -17.51 21.69
CA ASN A 259 -2.64 -16.10 21.40
C ASN A 259 -1.33 -15.29 21.34
N GLN A 260 -0.92 -14.88 20.14
CA GLN A 260 0.34 -14.17 19.89
C GLN A 260 0.25 -12.66 20.17
N LEU A 261 -0.96 -12.09 20.27
CA LEU A 261 -1.17 -10.65 20.40
C LEU A 261 -0.48 -10.03 21.63
N PRO A 262 -0.53 -10.61 22.85
CA PRO A 262 0.12 -10.01 24.02
C PRO A 262 1.64 -9.88 23.85
N LYS A 263 2.28 -10.86 23.18
CA LYS A 263 3.73 -10.83 22.93
C LYS A 263 4.12 -9.72 21.96
N ILE A 264 3.36 -9.59 20.87
CA ILE A 264 3.57 -8.55 19.85
C ILE A 264 3.35 -7.16 20.45
N TYR A 265 2.20 -6.94 21.09
CA TYR A 265 1.87 -5.64 21.68
C TYR A 265 2.79 -5.26 22.83
N ARG A 266 3.25 -6.23 23.64
CA ARG A 266 4.27 -5.94 24.66
C ARG A 266 5.50 -5.31 24.01
N TYR A 267 6.05 -5.91 22.95
CA TYR A 267 7.24 -5.36 22.29
C TYR A 267 7.00 -3.97 21.70
N MET A 268 5.88 -3.77 21.00
CA MET A 268 5.54 -2.48 20.43
C MET A 268 5.30 -1.41 21.51
N ASN A 269 4.67 -1.77 22.62
CA ASN A 269 4.44 -0.86 23.74
C ASN A 269 5.73 -0.52 24.49
N ASP A 270 6.60 -1.51 24.71
CA ASP A 270 7.93 -1.29 25.28
C ASP A 270 8.71 -0.30 24.40
N TYR A 271 8.71 -0.50 23.08
CA TYR A 271 9.34 0.45 22.15
C TYR A 271 8.76 1.86 22.30
N LYS A 272 7.44 2.03 22.30
CA LYS A 272 6.78 3.34 22.45
C LYS A 272 7.08 3.99 23.81
N MET A 273 7.21 3.19 24.86
CA MET A 273 7.45 3.68 26.22
C MET A 273 8.89 4.17 26.42
N PHE A 274 9.86 3.51 25.82
CA PHE A 274 11.29 3.80 25.99
C PHE A 274 11.91 4.62 24.85
N ASP A 275 11.12 4.98 23.84
CA ASP A 275 11.57 5.83 22.75
C ASP A 275 11.62 7.32 23.18
N GLU A 276 12.82 7.81 23.47
CA GLU A 276 13.05 9.19 23.93
C GLU A 276 13.42 10.16 22.79
N ARG A 277 13.27 9.74 21.53
CA ARG A 277 13.68 10.55 20.38
C ARG A 277 12.74 11.71 20.12
N GLU A 278 13.33 12.89 19.99
CA GLU A 278 12.61 14.11 19.63
C GLU A 278 12.42 14.17 18.12
N ARG A 279 11.18 14.37 17.68
CA ARG A 279 10.81 14.43 16.27
C ARG A 279 10.16 15.76 15.97
N THR A 280 10.77 16.53 15.08
CA THR A 280 10.34 17.88 14.77
C THR A 280 10.25 18.10 13.26
N LEU A 281 9.27 18.91 12.87
CA LEU A 281 9.23 19.46 11.52
C LEU A 281 10.05 20.75 11.52
N ILE A 282 10.98 20.84 10.57
CA ILE A 282 11.88 21.98 10.41
C ILE A 282 11.74 22.56 9.00
N PRO A 283 12.18 23.81 8.75
CA PRO A 283 12.24 24.35 7.40
C PRO A 283 13.06 23.45 6.47
N LEU A 284 12.63 23.28 5.22
CA LEU A 284 13.37 22.45 4.24
C LEU A 284 14.81 22.92 4.04
N LYS A 285 15.03 24.23 3.98
CA LYS A 285 16.38 24.83 3.85
C LYS A 285 17.24 24.69 5.11
N ALA A 286 16.70 24.17 6.21
CA ALA A 286 17.45 23.91 7.45
C ALA A 286 17.99 22.47 7.55
N LEU A 287 17.66 21.59 6.59
CA LEU A 287 18.25 20.26 6.49
C LEU A 287 19.74 20.40 6.15
N GLN A 288 20.62 19.84 6.99
CA GLN A 288 22.06 20.09 6.93
C GLN A 288 22.74 19.40 5.74
N ASP A 289 22.29 18.18 5.44
CA ASP A 289 22.87 17.31 4.41
C ASP A 289 22.08 17.30 3.10
N TRP A 290 21.08 18.17 2.96
CA TRP A 290 20.23 18.26 1.77
C TRP A 290 20.45 19.59 1.07
N ASP A 291 20.78 19.52 -0.21
CA ASP A 291 20.91 20.68 -1.07
C ASP A 291 19.56 20.99 -1.71
N PHE A 292 19.09 22.22 -1.50
CA PHE A 292 17.87 22.76 -2.09
C PHE A 292 18.24 23.58 -3.32
N THR A 293 17.86 23.10 -4.50
CA THR A 293 18.03 23.81 -5.77
C THR A 293 16.67 24.11 -6.41
N GLU A 294 16.67 24.85 -7.51
CA GLU A 294 15.44 25.06 -8.28
C GLU A 294 14.99 23.80 -9.03
N GLU A 295 15.88 22.85 -9.33
CA GLU A 295 15.56 21.63 -10.09
C GLU A 295 15.16 20.46 -9.18
N GLU A 296 15.80 20.36 -8.01
CA GLU A 296 15.59 19.24 -7.09
C GLU A 296 16.02 19.57 -5.64
N ILE A 297 15.55 18.73 -4.71
CA ILE A 297 16.07 18.63 -3.34
C ILE A 297 16.73 17.27 -3.19
N VAL A 298 18.05 17.27 -2.99
CA VAL A 298 18.89 16.06 -3.05
C VAL A 298 19.84 15.98 -1.86
N CYS A 299 20.08 14.77 -1.35
CA CYS A 299 21.04 14.55 -0.27
C CYS A 299 22.48 14.59 -0.83
N ARG A 300 23.41 15.15 -0.05
CA ARG A 300 24.86 15.22 -0.38
C ARG A 300 25.54 13.85 -0.42
N TYR A 301 24.91 12.85 0.18
CA TYR A 301 25.37 11.47 0.22
C TYR A 301 24.33 10.56 -0.46
N PRO A 302 24.70 9.31 -0.82
CA PRO A 302 23.73 8.34 -1.31
C PRO A 302 22.55 8.22 -0.35
N TYR A 303 21.35 8.50 -0.87
CA TYR A 303 20.08 8.46 -0.13
C TYR A 303 19.00 7.83 -0.99
N ASP A 304 17.95 7.32 -0.35
CA ASP A 304 16.96 6.45 -0.99
C ASP A 304 16.02 7.16 -1.99
N PHE A 305 15.96 8.49 -1.91
CA PHE A 305 15.13 9.31 -2.78
C PHE A 305 15.66 10.75 -2.89
N LYS A 306 15.09 11.49 -3.84
CA LYS A 306 15.19 12.95 -3.96
C LYS A 306 13.82 13.54 -4.27
N VAL A 307 13.66 14.85 -4.15
CA VAL A 307 12.43 15.55 -4.56
C VAL A 307 12.70 16.25 -5.88
N VAL A 308 11.85 16.00 -6.88
CA VAL A 308 11.91 16.65 -8.20
C VAL A 308 10.62 17.42 -8.48
N PHE A 309 10.68 18.34 -9.43
CA PHE A 309 9.52 19.10 -9.90
C PHE A 309 9.19 18.68 -11.33
N CYS A 310 7.90 18.49 -11.63
CA CYS A 310 7.46 18.03 -12.94
C CYS A 310 6.37 18.94 -13.51
N ASP A 311 6.46 19.24 -14.80
CA ASP A 311 5.35 19.68 -15.65
C ASP A 311 4.66 18.45 -16.20
N ILE A 312 3.36 18.34 -15.98
CA ILE A 312 2.57 17.16 -16.27
C ILE A 312 1.43 17.56 -17.19
N GLU A 313 1.32 16.87 -18.32
CA GLU A 313 0.16 16.93 -19.21
C GLU A 313 -0.47 15.53 -19.30
N MET A 314 -1.74 15.41 -18.92
CA MET A 314 -2.43 14.12 -18.87
C MET A 314 -3.85 14.22 -19.41
N GLU A 315 -4.14 13.40 -20.41
CA GLU A 315 -5.49 13.22 -20.92
C GLU A 315 -6.39 12.49 -19.91
N GLY A 316 -7.69 12.85 -19.86
CA GLY A 316 -8.66 12.21 -18.98
C GLY A 316 -8.66 12.68 -17.53
N ARG A 317 -7.84 13.68 -17.18
CA ARG A 317 -7.89 14.42 -15.90
C ARG A 317 -8.68 15.72 -16.05
N GLU A 318 -9.27 16.19 -14.94
CA GLU A 318 -10.03 17.45 -14.90
C GLU A 318 -9.16 18.67 -15.26
N VAL A 319 -7.95 18.70 -14.71
CA VAL A 319 -6.89 19.64 -15.09
C VAL A 319 -5.95 18.90 -16.03
N LYS A 320 -5.84 19.41 -17.27
CA LYS A 320 -5.06 18.74 -18.32
C LYS A 320 -3.57 18.97 -18.20
N GLN A 321 -3.15 20.12 -17.66
CA GLN A 321 -1.75 20.45 -17.45
C GLN A 321 -1.55 21.13 -16.08
N TRP A 322 -0.57 20.67 -15.31
CA TRP A 322 -0.20 21.27 -14.02
C TRP A 322 1.24 20.95 -13.67
N THR A 323 1.81 21.71 -12.74
CA THR A 323 3.09 21.37 -12.10
C THR A 323 2.87 20.77 -10.73
N GLN A 324 3.72 19.83 -10.31
CA GLN A 324 3.78 19.38 -8.92
C GLN A 324 5.17 18.85 -8.54
N PRO A 325 5.51 18.87 -7.25
CA PRO A 325 6.63 18.08 -6.76
C PRO A 325 6.28 16.59 -6.72
N LEU A 326 7.30 15.74 -6.91
CA LEU A 326 7.24 14.29 -6.76
C LEU A 326 8.50 13.80 -6.04
N PHE A 327 8.37 12.71 -5.29
CA PHE A 327 9.51 12.00 -4.69
C PHE A 327 10.00 10.95 -5.70
N GLU A 328 11.25 11.05 -6.12
CA GLU A 328 11.89 10.11 -7.04
C GLU A 328 12.82 9.18 -6.26
N ALA A 329 12.54 7.87 -6.29
CA ALA A 329 13.41 6.87 -5.69
C ALA A 329 14.73 6.76 -6.48
N THR A 330 15.84 6.58 -5.77
CA THR A 330 17.18 6.44 -6.41
C THR A 330 17.53 5.00 -6.77
N GLY A 331 16.65 4.06 -6.45
CA GLY A 331 16.78 2.63 -6.77
C GLY A 331 15.50 1.87 -6.45
N ILE A 332 15.58 0.54 -6.51
CA ILE A 332 14.45 -0.36 -6.24
C ILE A 332 14.57 -0.88 -4.81
N ALA A 333 13.60 -0.59 -3.94
CA ALA A 333 13.58 -1.15 -2.60
C ALA A 333 13.21 -2.64 -2.63
N MET A 334 13.54 -3.37 -1.56
CA MET A 334 13.22 -4.78 -1.40
C MET A 334 12.30 -5.00 -0.20
N PHE A 335 11.13 -5.58 -0.45
CA PHE A 335 10.18 -6.01 0.57
C PHE A 335 10.05 -7.54 0.50
N GLY A 336 10.44 -8.21 1.58
CA GLY A 336 10.58 -9.65 1.66
C GLY A 336 9.79 -10.25 2.82
N LEU A 337 9.02 -11.31 2.56
CA LEU A 337 8.29 -12.05 3.59
C LEU A 337 8.70 -13.52 3.58
N PHE A 338 9.20 -14.02 4.72
CA PHE A 338 9.30 -15.45 4.94
C PHE A 338 7.94 -16.02 5.32
N MET A 339 7.61 -17.15 4.69
CA MET A 339 6.45 -17.97 4.99
C MET A 339 6.92 -19.36 5.37
N SER A 340 6.49 -19.87 6.53
CA SER A 340 6.95 -21.17 7.02
C SER A 340 6.42 -22.32 6.16
N ARG A 341 7.24 -23.36 6.00
CA ARG A 341 6.79 -24.68 5.57
C ARG A 341 6.19 -25.42 6.77
N GLY A 342 5.16 -26.22 6.52
CA GLY A 342 4.54 -27.09 7.51
C GLY A 342 3.06 -27.30 7.26
N GLU A 343 2.37 -27.86 8.26
CA GLU A 343 0.92 -28.09 8.22
C GLU A 343 0.10 -26.79 8.33
N ARG A 344 0.72 -25.72 8.86
CA ARG A 344 0.13 -24.39 9.00
C ARG A 344 1.15 -23.34 8.58
N ARG A 345 0.75 -22.43 7.70
CA ARG A 345 1.58 -21.28 7.34
C ARG A 345 1.69 -20.30 8.51
N GLU A 346 2.89 -19.87 8.80
CA GLU A 346 3.20 -18.70 9.64
C GLU A 346 4.06 -17.74 8.81
N PHE A 347 4.04 -16.47 9.18
CA PHE A 347 4.74 -15.41 8.49
C PHE A 347 5.71 -14.75 9.46
N LEU A 348 6.95 -14.58 9.06
CA LEU A 348 7.93 -13.90 9.90
C LEU A 348 7.78 -12.39 9.69
N VAL A 349 7.16 -11.70 10.63
CA VAL A 349 6.97 -10.24 10.59
C VAL A 349 7.94 -9.56 11.55
N HIS A 350 8.19 -8.27 11.31
CA HIS A 350 9.13 -7.47 12.10
C HIS A 350 8.46 -6.19 12.58
N ALA A 351 8.44 -5.93 13.89
CA ALA A 351 8.02 -4.65 14.43
C ALA A 351 9.05 -3.57 14.05
N LYS A 352 8.68 -2.71 13.10
CA LYS A 352 9.59 -1.77 12.43
C LYS A 352 9.12 -0.32 12.63
N PRO A 353 9.96 0.53 13.24
CA PRO A 353 9.68 1.94 13.27
C PRO A 353 10.03 2.62 11.95
N GLU A 354 9.24 3.62 11.59
CA GLU A 354 9.45 4.46 10.42
C GLU A 354 9.25 5.93 10.78
N VAL A 355 9.98 6.82 10.09
CA VAL A 355 10.18 8.23 10.45
C VAL A 355 8.87 9.02 10.58
N GLY A 356 7.92 8.71 9.71
CA GLY A 356 6.60 9.33 9.64
C GLY A 356 5.49 8.47 10.22
N CYS A 357 5.81 7.39 10.94
CA CYS A 357 4.78 6.55 11.54
C CYS A 357 3.91 7.35 12.53
N PHE A 358 2.59 7.12 12.52
CA PHE A 358 1.66 7.83 13.40
C PHE A 358 1.91 7.51 14.88
N ASP A 359 2.09 6.23 15.18
CA ASP A 359 2.25 5.68 16.54
C ASP A 359 3.60 4.98 16.70
N LEU A 360 4.65 5.59 16.11
CA LEU A 360 6.07 5.25 16.19
C LEU A 360 6.51 3.91 15.57
N ILE A 361 5.72 2.84 15.67
CA ILE A 361 6.09 1.49 15.24
C ILE A 361 4.86 0.71 14.76
N GLU A 362 5.04 -0.05 13.67
CA GLU A 362 4.05 -0.95 13.09
C GLU A 362 4.73 -2.29 12.74
N LEU A 363 3.95 -3.35 12.53
CA LEU A 363 4.48 -4.59 11.96
C LEU A 363 4.73 -4.40 10.46
N GLY A 364 5.98 -4.62 10.07
CA GLY A 364 6.45 -4.70 8.69
C GLY A 364 6.81 -6.14 8.28
N PRO A 365 7.21 -6.31 7.01
CA PRO A 365 7.62 -7.61 6.49
C PRO A 365 8.97 -8.04 7.07
N THR A 366 9.36 -9.29 6.81
CA THR A 366 10.65 -9.86 7.28
C THR A 366 11.84 -8.97 6.92
N VAL A 367 11.86 -8.52 5.67
CA VAL A 367 12.87 -7.62 5.12
C VAL A 367 12.15 -6.41 4.54
N GLN A 368 12.57 -5.23 4.97
CA GLN A 368 12.15 -3.96 4.36
C GLN A 368 13.41 -3.11 4.21
N ALA A 369 14.00 -3.12 3.03
CA ALA A 369 15.25 -2.42 2.76
C ALA A 369 15.08 -1.46 1.60
N GLU A 370 15.34 -0.19 1.89
CA GLU A 370 15.49 0.85 0.88
C GLU A 370 16.79 0.66 0.09
N PRO A 371 16.92 1.26 -1.11
CA PRO A 371 18.03 1.02 -2.02
C PRO A 371 19.41 1.10 -1.37
N THR A 372 19.66 2.12 -0.53
CA THR A 372 20.97 2.31 0.12
C THR A 372 21.25 1.31 1.24
N ARG A 373 20.20 0.66 1.75
CA ARG A 373 20.26 -0.33 2.83
C ARG A 373 20.35 -1.77 2.31
N ILE A 374 20.10 -2.01 1.03
CA ILE A 374 20.07 -3.37 0.47
C ILE A 374 21.36 -4.09 0.76
N ASP A 375 22.52 -3.48 0.50
CA ASP A 375 23.83 -4.12 0.72
C ASP A 375 24.21 -4.19 2.20
N GLN A 376 23.60 -3.36 3.05
CA GLN A 376 23.86 -3.26 4.49
C GLN A 376 23.04 -4.23 5.34
N MET A 377 22.16 -5.04 4.74
CA MET A 377 21.46 -6.11 5.45
C MET A 377 22.47 -7.03 6.14
N GLY A 378 22.28 -7.26 7.44
CA GLY A 378 23.36 -7.80 8.26
C GLY A 378 22.94 -8.71 9.41
N ASN A 379 21.67 -8.68 9.83
CA ASN A 379 21.21 -9.66 10.82
C ASN A 379 21.02 -11.04 10.16
N ASP A 380 20.97 -12.11 10.96
CA ASP A 380 20.91 -13.48 10.43
C ASP A 380 19.68 -13.74 9.56
N VAL A 381 18.53 -13.15 9.91
CA VAL A 381 17.29 -13.27 9.13
C VAL A 381 17.47 -12.65 7.75
N GLU A 382 17.99 -11.41 7.66
CA GLU A 382 18.20 -10.73 6.38
C GLU A 382 19.29 -11.41 5.53
N ARG A 383 20.36 -11.90 6.17
CA ARG A 383 21.43 -12.65 5.50
C ARG A 383 20.90 -13.93 4.85
N ILE A 384 20.11 -14.70 5.59
CA ILE A 384 19.48 -15.93 5.09
C ILE A 384 18.47 -15.61 3.99
N PHE A 385 17.70 -14.52 4.14
CA PHE A 385 16.78 -14.04 3.11
C PHE A 385 17.51 -13.73 1.81
N ARG A 386 18.60 -12.95 1.88
CA ARG A 386 19.42 -12.60 0.71
C ARG A 386 20.01 -13.85 0.07
N GLN A 387 20.57 -14.77 0.86
CA GLN A 387 21.13 -16.03 0.36
C GLN A 387 20.09 -16.84 -0.41
N LYS A 388 18.89 -17.03 0.15
CA LYS A 388 17.81 -17.76 -0.52
C LYS A 388 17.34 -17.06 -1.79
N LEU A 389 17.28 -15.74 -1.78
CA LEU A 389 16.93 -14.94 -2.95
C LEU A 389 17.95 -15.11 -4.09
N GLU A 390 19.24 -14.98 -3.79
CA GLU A 390 20.33 -15.17 -4.75
C GLU A 390 20.36 -16.60 -5.32
N GLN A 391 20.09 -17.59 -4.47
CA GLN A 391 20.04 -19.00 -4.84
C GLN A 391 18.69 -19.43 -5.44
N LYS A 392 17.71 -18.53 -5.51
CA LYS A 392 16.33 -18.79 -5.94
C LYS A 392 15.67 -19.96 -5.20
N GLN A 393 15.99 -20.13 -3.92
CA GLN A 393 15.47 -21.21 -3.09
C GLN A 393 14.15 -20.80 -2.44
N GLY A 394 13.09 -21.61 -2.63
CA GLY A 394 11.81 -21.41 -1.95
C GLY A 394 11.01 -20.18 -2.42
N ILE A 395 11.38 -19.56 -3.55
CA ILE A 395 10.67 -18.38 -4.06
C ILE A 395 9.24 -18.77 -4.47
N LEU A 396 8.26 -18.17 -3.80
CA LEU A 396 6.83 -18.31 -4.12
C LEU A 396 6.32 -17.12 -4.92
N LYS A 397 6.82 -15.92 -4.61
CA LYS A 397 6.58 -14.68 -5.36
C LYS A 397 7.87 -13.90 -5.49
N ASP A 398 8.06 -13.31 -6.65
CA ASP A 398 9.11 -12.34 -6.94
C ASP A 398 8.59 -11.45 -8.08
N VAL A 399 8.11 -10.25 -7.74
CA VAL A 399 7.43 -9.35 -8.68
C VAL A 399 7.77 -7.89 -8.38
N LEU A 400 7.96 -7.08 -9.42
CA LEU A 400 8.10 -5.63 -9.31
C LEU A 400 6.73 -4.96 -9.27
N LEU A 401 6.49 -4.15 -8.23
CA LEU A 401 5.25 -3.42 -8.04
C LEU A 401 5.54 -1.98 -7.63
N SER A 402 4.81 -1.04 -8.22
CA SER A 402 4.99 0.39 -7.97
C SER A 402 4.19 0.89 -6.78
N GLU A 403 4.63 2.02 -6.24
CA GLU A 403 3.90 2.83 -5.24
C GLU A 403 2.87 3.76 -5.93
N GLU A 404 2.19 4.64 -5.17
CA GLU A 404 1.21 5.57 -5.74
C GLU A 404 1.86 6.65 -6.64
N GLY A 405 1.47 6.67 -7.92
CA GLY A 405 1.99 7.65 -8.87
C GLY A 405 1.50 9.08 -8.61
N GLY A 406 0.61 9.30 -7.64
CA GLY A 406 0.21 10.64 -7.24
C GLY A 406 1.32 11.44 -6.53
N ARG A 407 2.31 10.77 -5.93
CA ARG A 407 3.38 11.39 -5.12
C ARG A 407 4.77 10.85 -5.42
N PHE A 408 4.86 9.61 -5.87
CA PHE A 408 6.13 8.94 -6.12
C PHE A 408 6.37 8.84 -7.62
N TYR A 409 7.45 9.43 -8.11
CA TYR A 409 7.82 9.40 -9.53
C TYR A 409 8.56 8.11 -9.85
N HIS A 410 7.90 7.25 -10.63
CA HIS A 410 8.46 6.00 -11.13
C HIS A 410 9.11 5.14 -10.03
N GLU A 411 8.52 5.14 -8.84
CA GLU A 411 8.97 4.31 -7.72
C GLU A 411 8.42 2.90 -7.86
N GLN A 412 9.31 1.91 -7.85
CA GLN A 412 8.96 0.50 -7.86
C GLN A 412 9.80 -0.29 -6.87
N ASN A 413 9.20 -1.35 -6.33
CA ASN A 413 9.76 -2.17 -5.27
C ASN A 413 9.70 -3.65 -5.66
N ARG A 414 10.75 -4.39 -5.31
CA ARG A 414 10.80 -5.85 -5.48
C ARG A 414 10.11 -6.52 -4.31
N ASN A 415 9.00 -7.18 -4.58
CA ASN A 415 8.17 -7.85 -3.58
C ASN A 415 8.39 -9.35 -3.67
N VAL A 416 8.91 -9.94 -2.59
CA VAL A 416 9.38 -11.32 -2.57
C VAL A 416 8.73 -12.08 -1.41
N ILE A 417 8.21 -13.28 -1.70
CA ILE A 417 7.75 -14.22 -0.67
C ILE A 417 8.56 -15.49 -0.80
N ILE A 418 9.22 -15.91 0.28
CA ILE A 418 10.10 -17.07 0.32
C ILE A 418 9.57 -18.08 1.33
N GLU A 419 9.39 -19.32 0.88
CA GLU A 419 9.12 -20.46 1.75
C GLU A 419 10.41 -20.91 2.47
N ILE A 420 10.31 -21.14 3.78
CA ILE A 420 11.46 -21.51 4.63
C ILE A 420 11.03 -22.51 5.72
N ASP A 421 11.90 -23.45 6.09
CA ASP A 421 11.68 -24.24 7.31
C ASP A 421 12.06 -23.39 8.53
N ARG A 422 11.22 -23.37 9.58
CA ARG A 422 11.45 -22.50 10.75
C ARG A 422 12.82 -22.74 11.40
N ASP A 423 13.27 -23.99 11.39
CA ASP A 423 14.53 -24.44 11.98
C ASP A 423 15.77 -23.93 11.19
N GLU A 424 15.58 -23.32 10.02
CA GLU A 424 16.67 -22.61 9.32
C GLU A 424 16.99 -21.26 9.97
N LEU A 425 16.13 -20.75 10.84
CA LEU A 425 16.35 -19.55 11.64
C LEU A 425 16.47 -19.95 13.11
N ASP A 426 17.69 -19.92 13.65
CA ASP A 426 17.98 -20.31 15.03
C ASP A 426 17.28 -19.36 16.04
N ASP A 427 17.96 -18.27 16.39
CA ASP A 427 17.45 -17.24 17.31
C ASP A 427 17.00 -16.02 16.51
N LEU A 428 15.70 -15.71 16.62
CA LEU A 428 15.15 -14.50 16.01
C LEU A 428 15.65 -13.25 16.75
N PRO A 429 16.17 -12.24 16.03
CA PRO A 429 16.49 -10.96 16.65
C PRO A 429 15.25 -10.31 17.31
N PRO A 430 15.43 -9.43 18.31
CA PRO A 430 14.31 -8.71 18.91
C PRO A 430 13.43 -8.01 17.88
N GLY A 431 12.11 -8.09 18.07
CA GLY A 431 11.12 -7.49 17.17
C GLY A 431 10.63 -8.39 16.04
N TYR A 432 11.23 -9.57 15.84
CA TYR A 432 10.74 -10.57 14.89
C TYR A 432 9.76 -11.54 15.53
N PHE A 433 8.68 -11.86 14.80
CA PHE A 433 7.62 -12.77 15.26
C PHE A 433 7.17 -13.68 14.12
N TRP A 434 7.15 -14.99 14.35
CA TRP A 434 6.34 -15.90 13.54
C TRP A 434 4.87 -15.71 13.92
N VAL A 435 4.02 -15.40 12.95
CA VAL A 435 2.60 -15.07 13.18
C VAL A 435 1.71 -15.80 12.18
N ASP A 436 0.59 -16.36 12.64
CA ASP A 436 -0.40 -16.97 11.74
C ASP A 436 -1.21 -15.90 10.96
N PHE A 437 -1.79 -16.28 9.82
CA PHE A 437 -2.58 -15.34 9.01
C PHE A 437 -3.77 -14.79 9.78
N TYR A 438 -4.40 -15.61 10.64
CA TYR A 438 -5.52 -15.16 11.46
C TYR A 438 -5.17 -13.95 12.33
N THR A 439 -4.05 -14.03 13.04
CA THR A 439 -3.58 -12.96 13.91
C THR A 439 -3.25 -11.71 13.07
N LEU A 440 -2.59 -11.87 11.92
CA LEU A 440 -2.34 -10.75 11.00
C LEU A 440 -3.63 -10.13 10.47
N ASN A 441 -4.63 -10.95 10.11
CA ASN A 441 -5.90 -10.46 9.60
C ASN A 441 -6.70 -9.74 10.68
N GLN A 442 -6.66 -10.20 11.93
CA GLN A 442 -7.21 -9.48 13.09
C GLN A 442 -6.52 -8.12 13.29
N LEU A 443 -5.19 -8.09 13.24
CA LEU A 443 -4.42 -6.85 13.41
C LEU A 443 -4.70 -5.85 12.27
N ILE A 444 -4.93 -6.30 11.04
CA ILE A 444 -5.34 -5.43 9.92
C ILE A 444 -6.73 -4.82 10.15
N GLN A 445 -7.61 -5.46 10.94
CA GLN A 445 -8.89 -4.85 11.32
C GLN A 445 -8.73 -3.76 12.39
N ILE A 446 -7.51 -3.46 12.82
CA ILE A 446 -7.18 -2.40 13.76
C ILE A 446 -6.22 -1.44 13.06
N ASN A 447 -6.37 -0.15 13.33
CA ASN A 447 -5.54 0.87 12.70
C ASN A 447 -4.11 0.88 13.26
N ASN A 448 -3.15 1.30 12.42
CA ASN A 448 -1.74 1.52 12.81
C ASN A 448 -1.08 0.27 13.43
N CYS A 449 -1.41 -0.92 12.94
CA CYS A 449 -0.83 -2.18 13.41
C CYS A 449 0.11 -2.82 12.40
N LEU A 450 -0.24 -2.79 11.10
CA LEU A 450 0.59 -3.30 10.02
C LEU A 450 0.89 -2.18 9.05
N ASN A 451 2.16 -2.02 8.68
CA ASN A 451 2.57 -1.05 7.68
C ASN A 451 2.17 -1.47 6.27
N ILE A 452 2.28 -0.53 5.33
CA ILE A 452 1.78 -0.73 3.98
C ILE A 452 2.55 -1.79 3.19
N GLN A 453 3.85 -1.93 3.46
CA GLN A 453 4.71 -2.91 2.82
C GLN A 453 4.26 -4.34 3.18
N LEU A 454 3.96 -4.60 4.46
CA LEU A 454 3.43 -5.89 4.89
C LEU A 454 2.02 -6.13 4.33
N ARG A 455 1.14 -5.12 4.36
CA ARG A 455 -0.20 -5.23 3.77
C ARG A 455 -0.15 -5.59 2.28
N ASN A 456 0.75 -4.95 1.53
CA ASN A 456 0.96 -5.24 0.12
C ASN A 456 1.46 -6.68 -0.09
N LEU A 457 2.42 -7.17 0.69
CA LEU A 457 2.90 -8.56 0.59
C LEU A 457 1.81 -9.59 0.95
N LEU A 458 1.02 -9.33 2.00
CA LEU A 458 -0.12 -10.19 2.35
C LEU A 458 -1.18 -10.22 1.24
N SER A 459 -1.35 -9.10 0.52
CA SER A 459 -2.23 -9.05 -0.64
C SER A 459 -1.73 -9.89 -1.83
N LEU A 460 -0.50 -10.39 -1.83
CA LEU A 460 0.08 -11.24 -2.90
C LEU A 460 -0.01 -12.75 -2.61
N LEU A 461 -0.42 -13.16 -1.41
CA LEU A 461 -0.53 -14.58 -1.05
C LEU A 461 -1.54 -15.30 -1.92
N ASP A 462 -1.20 -16.45 -2.50
CA ASP A 462 -2.16 -17.28 -3.23
C ASP A 462 -2.93 -18.20 -2.26
N ARG A 463 -4.16 -18.54 -2.65
CA ARG A 463 -5.06 -19.43 -1.90
C ARG A 463 -4.69 -20.90 -2.02
#